data_AF-A0A6B2XIJ1-F1
#
_entry.id   AF-A0A6B2XIJ1-F1
#
_cell.length_a   1.000
_cell.length_b   1.000
_cell.length_c   1.000
_cell.angle_alpha   90.00
_cell.angle_beta   90.00
_cell.angle_gamma   90.00
#
_symmetry.space_group_name_H-M   'P 1'
#
loop_
_entity.id
_entity.type
_entity.pdbx_description
1 polymer ?
#
loop_
_entity_poly.entity_id
_entity_poly.type
_entity_poly.pdbx_seq_one_letter_code
_entity_poly.pdbx_strand_id
1 'polypeptide(L)'
;EMLNNREFGLLHNADYDQRIQPHDGAPGPDDMDQLLSMRRGSKFFLEHPKAIAAFGRECNKRGLVPETVDVAGTRMTTWRGVPIFPCNKIPISDARTTSILCMRTGEDVSGVIGLHQAGIPDEIEP
;
A
#
# COMPACT_ATOMS: atom_id res chain seq x y z
N GLU A 1 -12.32 -10.24 -0.58
CA GLU A 1 -12.96 -8.97 -0.97
C GLU A 1 -12.43 -7.69 -0.29
N MET A 2 -11.54 -7.80 0.72
CA MET A 2 -11.11 -6.71 1.61
C MET A 2 -10.57 -5.40 0.96
N LEU A 3 -10.06 -5.43 -0.26
CA LEU A 3 -9.51 -4.22 -0.91
C LEU A 3 -10.53 -3.46 -1.75
N ASN A 4 -11.34 -4.19 -2.54
CA ASN A 4 -12.15 -3.64 -3.62
C ASN A 4 -13.66 -3.61 -3.32
N ASN A 5 -14.10 -4.20 -2.20
CA ASN A 5 -15.51 -4.17 -1.83
C ASN A 5 -15.97 -2.71 -1.64
N ARG A 6 -17.11 -2.34 -2.21
CA ARG A 6 -17.61 -0.95 -2.18
C ARG A 6 -18.07 -0.49 -0.80
N GLU A 7 -18.50 -1.42 0.04
CA GLU A 7 -19.05 -1.11 1.37
C GLU A 7 -17.94 -1.01 2.42
N PHE A 8 -17.03 -1.97 2.47
CA PHE A 8 -15.99 -2.04 3.52
C PHE A 8 -14.56 -2.13 2.99
N GLY A 9 -14.37 -2.11 1.67
CA GLY A 9 -13.05 -2.26 1.07
C GLY A 9 -12.14 -1.05 1.32
N LEU A 10 -10.85 -1.30 1.51
CA LEU A 10 -9.87 -0.27 1.85
C LEU A 10 -9.75 0.83 0.78
N LEU A 11 -9.89 0.51 -0.50
CA LEU A 11 -9.81 1.50 -1.58
C LEU A 11 -10.99 2.47 -1.58
N HIS A 12 -12.16 2.02 -1.09
CA HIS A 12 -13.37 2.83 -1.06
C HIS A 12 -13.56 3.58 0.26
N ASN A 13 -12.92 3.11 1.34
CA ASN A 13 -13.00 3.69 2.68
C ASN A 13 -11.87 4.67 3.04
N ALA A 14 -11.11 5.16 2.06
CA ALA A 14 -10.17 6.26 2.27
C ALA A 14 -10.95 7.59 2.31
N ASP A 15 -10.76 8.41 3.34
CA ASP A 15 -11.36 9.76 3.39
C ASP A 15 -10.90 10.64 2.22
N TYR A 16 -11.69 11.63 1.81
CA TYR A 16 -11.36 12.51 0.68
C TYR A 16 -10.04 13.26 0.90
N ASP A 17 -9.80 13.75 2.11
CA ASP A 17 -8.56 14.45 2.49
C ASP A 17 -7.38 13.49 2.69
N GLN A 18 -7.62 12.17 2.56
CA GLN A 18 -6.61 11.12 2.62
C GLN A 18 -6.29 10.53 1.24
N ARG A 19 -6.56 11.29 0.17
CA ARG A 19 -6.27 10.91 -1.22
C ARG A 19 -5.42 11.98 -1.89
N ILE A 20 -4.45 11.55 -2.68
CA ILE A 20 -3.62 12.43 -3.52
C ILE A 20 -3.56 11.87 -4.93
N GLN A 21 -3.27 12.74 -5.89
CA GLN A 21 -2.98 12.36 -7.27
C GLN A 21 -1.49 12.56 -7.54
N PRO A 22 -0.83 11.66 -8.26
CA PRO A 22 0.56 11.84 -8.66
C PRO A 22 0.74 13.11 -9.50
N HIS A 23 1.84 13.84 -9.29
CA HIS A 23 2.10 15.10 -9.98
C HIS A 23 2.24 14.91 -11.51
N ASP A 24 2.95 13.86 -11.93
CA ASP A 24 3.28 13.60 -13.36
C ASP A 24 2.64 12.30 -13.88
N GLY A 25 1.56 11.85 -13.24
CA GLY A 25 0.81 10.64 -13.60
C GLY A 25 1.45 9.31 -13.18
N ALA A 26 2.77 9.16 -13.29
CA ALA A 26 3.50 8.04 -12.68
C ALA A 26 3.81 8.35 -11.20
N PRO A 27 3.79 7.36 -10.30
CA PRO A 27 4.14 7.58 -8.89
C PRO A 27 5.64 7.88 -8.77
N GLY A 28 5.98 9.13 -8.44
CA GLY A 28 7.34 9.57 -8.20
C GLY A 28 7.75 9.52 -6.72
N PRO A 29 9.05 9.70 -6.43
CA PRO A 29 9.57 9.86 -5.06
C PRO A 29 8.79 10.88 -4.21
N ASP A 30 8.47 12.05 -4.78
CA ASP A 30 7.77 13.12 -4.07
C ASP A 30 6.31 12.75 -3.77
N ASP A 31 5.65 12.00 -4.66
CA ASP A 31 4.29 11.49 -4.42
C ASP A 31 4.29 10.47 -3.28
N MET A 32 5.30 9.61 -3.22
CA MET A 32 5.46 8.63 -2.14
C MET A 32 5.80 9.30 -0.81
N ASP A 33 6.65 10.32 -0.81
CA ASP A 33 6.94 11.15 0.37
C ASP A 33 5.69 11.91 0.81
N GLN A 34 4.90 12.46 -0.12
CA GLN A 34 3.62 13.09 0.19
C GLN A 34 2.66 12.10 0.84
N LEU A 35 2.45 10.92 0.23
CA LEU A 35 1.56 9.89 0.77
C LEU A 35 1.99 9.42 2.17
N LEU A 36 3.31 9.29 2.40
CA LEU A 36 3.85 8.95 3.70
C LEU A 36 3.62 10.06 4.74
N SER A 37 3.71 11.32 4.35
CA SER A 37 3.54 12.48 5.23
C SER A 37 2.11 12.69 5.72
N MET A 38 1.11 12.14 4.99
CA MET A 38 -0.31 12.30 5.30
C MET A 38 -0.71 11.64 6.62
N ARG A 39 0.08 10.67 7.10
CA ARG A 39 -0.19 9.99 8.37
C ARG A 39 1.09 9.56 9.07
N ARG A 40 1.10 9.71 10.40
CA ARG A 40 2.18 9.19 11.24
C ARG A 40 2.04 7.69 11.46
N GLY A 41 3.17 6.99 11.53
CA GLY A 41 3.22 5.58 11.92
C GLY A 41 2.79 4.60 10.83
N SER A 42 2.88 5.00 9.56
CA SER A 42 2.70 4.10 8.42
C SER A 42 3.63 2.89 8.55
N LYS A 43 3.05 1.70 8.36
CA LYS A 43 3.73 0.42 8.53
C LYS A 43 4.16 -0.14 7.20
N PHE A 44 3.40 0.10 6.14
CA PHE A 44 3.73 -0.36 4.81
C PHE A 44 2.94 0.33 3.71
N PHE A 45 3.46 0.24 2.48
CA PHE A 45 2.72 0.49 1.26
C PHE A 45 2.17 -0.82 0.70
N LEU A 46 1.02 -0.75 0.05
CA LEU A 46 0.42 -1.85 -0.69
C LEU A 46 0.15 -1.38 -2.11
N GLU A 47 0.74 -2.08 -3.08
CA GLU A 47 0.81 -1.63 -4.47
C GLU A 47 0.64 -2.75 -5.47
N HIS A 48 0.04 -2.45 -6.62
CA HIS A 48 0.09 -3.38 -7.74
C HIS A 48 1.56 -3.55 -8.23
N PRO A 49 2.05 -4.75 -8.59
CA PRO A 49 3.44 -4.95 -9.05
C PRO A 49 3.88 -4.03 -10.20
N LYS A 50 2.95 -3.66 -11.09
CA LYS A 50 3.19 -2.68 -12.16
C LYS A 50 3.41 -1.24 -11.65
N ALA A 51 2.76 -0.85 -10.54
CA ALA A 51 2.99 0.43 -9.88
C ALA A 51 4.38 0.45 -9.23
N ILE A 52 4.76 -0.61 -8.51
CA ILE A 52 6.11 -0.77 -7.94
C ILE A 52 7.18 -0.63 -9.03
N ALA A 53 6.98 -1.28 -10.18
CA ALA A 53 7.89 -1.14 -11.31
C ALA A 53 7.90 0.28 -11.92
N ALA A 54 6.78 0.99 -11.91
CA ALA A 54 6.70 2.39 -12.35
C ALA A 54 7.46 3.31 -11.41
N PHE A 55 7.24 3.15 -10.10
CA PHE A 55 7.97 3.86 -9.07
C PHE A 55 9.49 3.63 -9.16
N GLY A 56 9.92 2.38 -9.37
CA GLY A 56 11.33 2.05 -9.59
C GLY A 56 11.92 2.75 -10.82
N ARG A 57 11.15 2.91 -11.90
CA ARG A 57 11.60 3.71 -13.07
C ARG A 57 11.73 5.18 -12.73
N GLU A 58 10.82 5.75 -11.95
CA GLU A 58 10.89 7.14 -11.52
C GLU A 58 12.07 7.40 -10.57
N CYS A 59 12.42 6.44 -9.72
CA CYS A 59 13.64 6.47 -8.92
C CYS A 59 14.90 6.43 -9.80
N ASN A 60 14.97 5.48 -10.74
CA ASN A 60 16.11 5.34 -11.65
C ASN A 60 16.36 6.61 -12.48
N LYS A 61 15.30 7.25 -13.00
CA LYS A 61 15.41 8.53 -13.72
C LYS A 61 16.06 9.64 -12.89
N ARG A 62 15.93 9.58 -11.57
CA ARG A 62 16.47 10.54 -10.61
C ARG A 62 17.79 10.07 -9.97
N GLY A 63 18.32 8.92 -10.40
CA GLY A 63 19.54 8.34 -9.82
C GLY A 63 19.36 7.82 -8.39
N LEU A 64 18.12 7.55 -7.98
CA LEU A 64 17.79 7.04 -6.65
C LEU A 64 17.71 5.52 -6.68
N VAL A 65 18.32 4.88 -5.69
CA VAL A 65 18.23 3.42 -5.48
C VAL A 65 17.44 3.19 -4.20
N PRO A 66 16.18 2.72 -4.29
CA PRO A 66 15.40 2.40 -3.11
C PRO A 66 16.09 1.31 -2.27
N GLU A 67 16.02 1.46 -0.95
CA GLU A 67 16.56 0.48 -0.01
C GLU A 67 15.70 -0.79 0.01
N THR A 68 16.27 -1.88 0.53
CA THR A 68 15.52 -3.13 0.76
C THR A 68 15.59 -3.54 2.22
N VAL A 69 14.51 -4.12 2.74
CA VAL A 69 14.45 -4.71 4.08
C VAL A 69 14.06 -6.18 3.99
N ASP A 70 14.53 -6.99 4.94
CA ASP A 70 14.05 -8.36 5.10
C ASP A 70 12.72 -8.35 5.87
N VAL A 71 11.68 -8.93 5.26
CA VAL A 71 10.39 -9.16 5.89
C VAL A 71 10.10 -10.65 5.81
N ALA A 72 10.11 -11.33 6.95
CA ALA A 72 9.85 -12.77 7.06
C ALA A 72 10.70 -13.61 6.07
N GLY A 73 11.99 -13.28 5.94
CA GLY A 73 12.93 -13.99 5.05
C GLY A 73 12.83 -13.59 3.58
N THR A 74 11.99 -12.60 3.23
CA THR A 74 11.87 -12.07 1.87
C THR A 74 12.40 -10.64 1.83
N ARG A 75 13.36 -10.38 0.93
CA ARG A 75 13.81 -9.01 0.68
C ARG A 75 12.76 -8.23 -0.10
N MET A 76 12.31 -7.12 0.47
CA MET A 76 11.32 -6.23 -0.15
C MET A 76 11.89 -4.84 -0.33
N THR A 77 11.52 -4.20 -1.43
CA THR A 77 11.80 -2.77 -1.66
C THR A 77 11.11 -1.93 -0.59
N THR A 78 11.77 -0.85 -0.20
CA THR A 78 11.27 0.10 0.79
C THR A 78 11.36 1.52 0.26
N TRP A 79 10.56 2.39 0.85
CA TRP A 79 10.69 3.83 0.70
C TRP A 79 10.73 4.49 2.08
N ARG A 80 11.80 5.23 2.36
CA ARG A 80 12.04 5.87 3.68
C ARG A 80 11.89 4.90 4.86
N GLY A 81 12.37 3.67 4.71
CA GLY A 81 12.28 2.61 5.72
C GLY A 81 10.90 1.94 5.84
N VAL A 82 9.92 2.31 5.01
CA VAL A 82 8.60 1.67 4.98
C VAL A 82 8.54 0.66 3.83
N PRO A 83 8.25 -0.62 4.09
CA PRO A 83 8.23 -1.66 3.07
C PRO A 83 7.06 -1.49 2.08
N ILE A 84 7.30 -1.86 0.82
CA ILE A 84 6.32 -1.85 -0.26
C ILE A 84 5.93 -3.28 -0.59
N PHE A 85 4.70 -3.68 -0.22
CA PHE A 85 4.18 -5.02 -0.50
C PHE A 85 3.46 -5.08 -1.85
N PRO A 86 3.76 -6.09 -2.70
CA PRO A 86 3.02 -6.33 -3.92
C PRO A 86 1.64 -6.91 -3.64
N CYS A 87 0.61 -6.37 -4.30
CA CYS A 87 -0.76 -6.84 -4.24
C CYS A 87 -1.42 -6.82 -5.61
N ASN A 88 -1.60 -7.99 -6.21
CA ASN A 88 -2.28 -8.14 -7.49
C ASN A 88 -3.81 -7.95 -7.42
N LYS A 89 -4.36 -7.69 -6.23
CA LYS A 89 -5.78 -7.43 -6.04
C LYS A 89 -6.14 -5.96 -6.17
N ILE A 90 -5.17 -5.04 -6.14
CA ILE A 90 -5.41 -3.65 -6.49
C ILE A 90 -5.62 -3.59 -8.02
N PRO A 91 -6.77 -3.09 -8.49
CA PRO A 91 -7.10 -3.15 -9.91
C PRO A 91 -6.23 -2.18 -10.72
N ILE A 92 -6.07 -2.51 -12.00
CA ILE A 92 -5.61 -1.58 -13.03
C ILE A 92 -6.82 -1.31 -13.92
N SER A 93 -7.16 -0.03 -14.09
CA SER A 93 -8.24 0.39 -14.97
C SER A 93 -7.87 0.24 -16.46
N ASP A 94 -8.86 0.33 -17.35
CA ASP A 94 -8.63 0.36 -18.80
C ASP A 94 -7.78 1.57 -19.24
N ALA A 95 -7.86 2.67 -18.48
CA ALA A 95 -7.00 3.84 -18.63
C ALA A 95 -5.57 3.63 -18.09
N ARG A 96 -5.23 2.40 -17.69
CA ARG A 96 -3.93 1.99 -17.11
C ARG A 96 -3.58 2.72 -15.82
N THR A 97 -4.58 3.17 -15.07
CA THR A 97 -4.41 3.77 -13.74
C THR A 97 -4.59 2.72 -12.66
N THR A 98 -3.92 2.92 -11.53
CA THR A 98 -4.01 2.05 -10.35
C THR A 98 -3.76 2.89 -9.10
N SER A 99 -3.97 2.31 -7.92
CA SER A 99 -3.83 3.00 -6.64
C SER A 99 -2.65 2.47 -5.85
N ILE A 100 -2.08 3.33 -5.01
CA ILE A 100 -1.08 2.98 -4.00
C ILE A 100 -1.72 3.27 -2.65
N LEU A 101 -1.67 2.31 -1.72
CA LEU A 101 -2.15 2.50 -0.36
C LEU A 101 -0.97 2.61 0.59
N CYS A 102 -1.00 3.59 1.50
CA CYS A 102 -0.08 3.70 2.61
C CYS A 102 -0.86 3.48 3.89
N MET A 103 -0.50 2.46 4.68
CA MET A 103 -1.33 2.00 5.78
C MET A 103 -0.62 2.04 7.12
N ARG A 104 -1.34 2.54 8.12
CA ARG A 104 -1.07 2.27 9.53
C ARG A 104 -2.02 1.16 9.99
N THR A 105 -1.50 0.16 10.69
CA THR A 105 -2.27 -0.97 11.24
C THR A 105 -2.13 -1.04 12.75
N GLY A 106 -3.13 -1.65 13.41
CA GLY A 106 -3.16 -1.85 14.87
C GLY A 106 -4.25 -1.05 15.57
N GLU A 107 -4.96 -1.70 16.50
CA GLU A 107 -6.07 -1.08 17.25
C GLU A 107 -5.58 0.03 18.20
N ASP A 108 -4.47 -0.23 18.89
CA ASP A 108 -3.80 0.65 19.84
C ASP A 108 -3.42 2.02 19.27
N VAL A 109 -3.12 2.06 17.97
CA VAL A 109 -2.77 3.27 17.23
C VAL A 109 -3.91 3.79 16.35
N SER A 110 -5.13 3.25 16.50
CA SER A 110 -6.28 3.56 15.65
C SER A 110 -5.93 3.44 14.16
N GLY A 111 -5.29 2.32 13.83
CA GLY A 111 -4.97 1.89 12.47
C GLY A 111 -6.02 0.94 11.91
N VAL A 112 -5.76 0.46 10.70
CA VAL A 112 -6.56 -0.58 10.07
C VAL A 112 -6.40 -1.89 10.83
N ILE A 113 -7.51 -2.53 11.15
CA ILE A 113 -7.57 -3.86 11.76
C ILE A 113 -8.37 -4.80 10.87
N GLY A 114 -7.95 -6.06 10.83
CA GLY A 114 -8.75 -7.12 10.21
C GLY A 114 -9.76 -7.64 11.21
N LEU A 115 -11.03 -7.71 10.82
CA LEU A 115 -12.03 -8.42 11.60
C LEU A 115 -12.12 -9.86 11.08
N HIS A 116 -12.06 -10.81 12.00
CA HIS A 116 -12.36 -12.21 11.71
C HIS A 116 -13.46 -12.67 12.66
N GLN A 117 -14.35 -13.54 12.17
CA GLN A 117 -15.33 -14.16 13.05
C GLN A 117 -14.58 -15.19 13.91
N ALA A 118 -14.63 -15.04 15.22
CA ALA A 118 -14.07 -16.03 16.14
C ALA A 118 -15.05 -17.21 16.28
N GLY A 119 -14.59 -18.43 15.99
CA GLY A 119 -15.30 -19.66 16.30
C GLY A 119 -16.46 -19.98 15.35
N ILE A 120 -16.14 -20.53 14.18
CA ILE A 120 -17.10 -21.35 13.44
C ILE A 120 -17.13 -22.72 14.13
N PRO A 121 -18.29 -23.35 14.40
CA PRO A 121 -18.32 -24.75 14.82
C PRO A 121 -17.54 -25.58 13.78
N ASP A 122 -16.54 -26.33 14.24
CA ASP A 122 -15.61 -27.17 13.45
C ASP A 122 -14.42 -26.47 12.77
N GLU A 123 -14.06 -25.24 13.14
CA GLU A 123 -12.78 -24.64 12.71
C GLU A 123 -11.60 -25.25 13.49
N ILE A 124 -10.80 -26.06 12.81
CA ILE A 124 -9.52 -26.57 13.32
C ILE A 124 -8.41 -25.68 12.75
N GLU A 125 -7.67 -24.99 13.62
CA GLU A 125 -6.45 -24.26 13.23
C GLU A 125 -5.41 -25.26 12.67
N PRO A 126 -4.82 -25.01 11.48
CA PRO A 126 -3.65 -25.74 10.99
C PRO A 126 -2.37 -25.42 11.78
#